data_AF-A0A544YCS4-F1
#
_entry.id   AF-A0A544YCS4-F1
#
_cell.length_a   1.000
_cell.length_b   1.000
_cell.length_c   1.000
_cell.angle_alpha   90.00
_cell.angle_beta   90.00
_cell.angle_gamma   90.00
#
_symmetry.space_group_name_H-M   'P 1'
#
loop_
_entity.id
_entity.type
_entity.pdbx_description
1 polymer ?
#
loop_
_entity_poly.entity_id
_entity_poly.type
_entity_poly.pdbx_seq_one_letter_code
_entity_poly.pdbx_strand_id
1 'polypeptide(L)'
;MTEQMAALDAAYAEIQRAEQRAEDIVNAAWLEFGRVIRQMRADGVKQADIARHFDWEPEHVRRIQEDADVVDGLKPPPKRKTRPAPRSAES
;
A
#
# COMPACT_ATOMS: atom_id res chain seq x y z
N MET A 1 -0.16 36.79 -15.72
CA MET A 1 -0.56 35.40 -16.01
C MET A 1 -1.90 35.47 -16.71
N THR A 2 -2.10 34.83 -17.87
CA THR A 2 -3.38 34.92 -18.61
C THR A 2 -4.44 34.03 -17.96
N GLU A 3 -5.73 34.41 -18.06
CA GLU A 3 -6.84 33.63 -17.51
C GLU A 3 -6.87 32.18 -18.03
N GLN A 4 -6.45 31.98 -19.28
CA GLN A 4 -6.36 30.66 -19.91
C GLN A 4 -5.28 29.78 -19.24
N MET A 5 -4.15 30.35 -18.86
CA MET A 5 -3.09 29.60 -18.15
C MET A 5 -3.51 29.25 -16.73
N ALA A 6 -4.22 30.17 -16.04
CA ALA A 6 -4.79 29.87 -14.73
C ALA A 6 -5.83 28.73 -14.76
N ALA A 7 -6.65 28.66 -15.81
CA ALA A 7 -7.59 27.56 -16.01
C ALA A 7 -6.86 26.21 -16.26
N LEU A 8 -5.76 26.23 -17.02
CA LEU A 8 -4.93 25.05 -17.25
C LEU A 8 -4.27 24.55 -15.95
N ASP A 9 -3.71 25.46 -15.15
CA ASP A 9 -3.11 25.14 -13.85
C ASP A 9 -4.15 24.55 -12.88
N ALA A 10 -5.36 25.10 -12.86
CA ALA A 10 -6.45 24.58 -12.04
C ALA A 10 -6.87 23.16 -12.46
N ALA A 11 -6.99 22.90 -13.76
CA ALA A 11 -7.29 21.57 -14.28
C ALA A 11 -6.19 20.56 -13.93
N TYR A 12 -4.92 20.97 -14.06
CA TYR A 12 -3.80 20.12 -13.67
C TYR A 12 -3.77 19.82 -12.16
N ALA A 13 -4.08 20.81 -11.32
CA ALA A 13 -4.19 20.62 -9.88
C ALA A 13 -5.35 19.69 -9.48
N GLU A 14 -6.42 19.60 -10.27
CA GLU A 14 -7.48 18.59 -10.06
C GLU A 14 -6.98 17.18 -10.40
N ILE A 15 -6.18 17.02 -11.47
CA ILE A 15 -5.55 15.73 -11.80
C ILE A 15 -4.67 15.25 -10.65
N GLN A 16 -3.78 16.11 -10.15
CA GLN A 16 -2.90 15.78 -9.03
C GLN A 16 -3.67 15.38 -7.77
N ARG A 17 -4.80 16.06 -7.47
CA ARG A 17 -5.69 15.67 -6.37
C ARG A 17 -6.37 14.34 -6.60
N ALA A 18 -6.77 14.02 -7.83
CA ALA A 18 -7.35 12.73 -8.16
C ALA A 18 -6.33 11.59 -8.00
N GLU A 19 -5.08 11.80 -8.42
CA GLU A 19 -3.98 10.85 -8.23
C GLU A 19 -3.71 10.60 -6.75
N GLN A 20 -3.64 11.64 -5.92
CA GLN A 20 -3.46 11.48 -4.48
C GLN A 20 -4.59 10.68 -3.84
N ARG A 21 -5.85 10.96 -4.21
CA ARG A 21 -7.00 10.20 -3.70
C ARG A 21 -6.94 8.74 -4.12
N ALA A 22 -6.52 8.45 -5.35
CA ALA A 22 -6.34 7.08 -5.82
C ALA A 22 -5.25 6.36 -5.01
N GLU A 23 -4.13 7.04 -4.75
CA GLU A 23 -3.06 6.52 -3.89
C GLU A 23 -3.58 6.20 -2.48
N ASP A 24 -4.35 7.10 -1.88
CA ASP A 24 -4.92 6.91 -0.53
C ASP A 24 -5.87 5.71 -0.48
N ILE A 25 -6.70 5.53 -1.50
CA ILE A 25 -7.60 4.38 -1.63
C ILE A 25 -6.81 3.07 -1.73
N VAL A 26 -5.78 3.04 -2.58
CA VAL A 26 -4.92 1.86 -2.74
C VAL A 26 -4.16 1.56 -1.45
N ASN A 27 -3.64 2.59 -0.77
CA ASN A 27 -2.96 2.46 0.51
C ASN A 27 -3.89 1.86 1.58
N ALA A 28 -5.13 2.34 1.68
CA ALA A 28 -6.13 1.79 2.59
C ALA A 28 -6.44 0.32 2.28
N ALA A 29 -6.61 -0.04 1.01
CA ALA A 29 -6.87 -1.42 0.59
C ALA A 29 -5.70 -2.36 0.96
N TRP A 30 -4.45 -1.92 0.83
CA TRP A 30 -3.28 -2.69 1.27
C TRP A 30 -3.26 -2.93 2.78
N LEU A 31 -3.67 -1.94 3.59
CA LEU A 31 -3.76 -2.09 5.03
C LEU A 31 -4.85 -3.10 5.42
N GLU A 32 -6.03 -3.02 4.81
CA GLU A 32 -7.08 -4.03 5.02
C GLU A 32 -6.61 -5.44 4.64
N PHE A 33 -5.91 -5.57 3.51
CA PHE A 33 -5.35 -6.83 3.10
C PHE A 33 -4.31 -7.37 4.11
N GLY A 34 -3.47 -6.51 4.68
CA GLY A 34 -2.56 -6.87 5.78
C GLY A 34 -3.29 -7.38 7.02
N ARG A 35 -4.44 -6.78 7.37
CA ARG A 35 -5.30 -7.26 8.47
C ARG A 35 -5.90 -8.64 8.18
N VAL A 36 -6.31 -8.89 6.94
CA VAL A 36 -6.80 -10.22 6.51
C VAL A 36 -5.68 -11.27 6.59
N ILE A 37 -4.46 -10.94 6.15
CA ILE A 37 -3.29 -11.82 6.32
C ILE A 37 -3.08 -12.16 7.79
N ARG A 38 -3.14 -11.17 8.69
CA ARG A 38 -3.05 -11.38 10.15
C ARG A 38 -4.10 -12.37 10.64
N GLN A 39 -5.36 -12.19 10.25
CA GLN A 39 -6.46 -13.08 10.64
C GLN A 39 -6.22 -14.51 10.14
N MET A 40 -5.90 -14.70 8.86
CA MET A 40 -5.62 -16.03 8.31
C MET A 40 -4.49 -16.74 9.04
N ARG A 41 -3.44 -15.99 9.42
CA ARG A 41 -2.33 -16.55 10.19
C ARG A 41 -2.73 -16.91 11.62
N ALA A 42 -3.62 -16.16 12.25
CA ALA A 42 -4.19 -16.50 13.55
C ALA A 42 -5.04 -17.79 13.47
N ASP A 43 -5.70 -18.01 12.33
CA ASP A 43 -6.49 -19.21 12.03
C ASP A 43 -5.61 -20.42 11.60
N GLY A 44 -4.28 -20.28 11.63
CA GLY A 44 -3.32 -21.37 11.39
C GLY A 44 -2.79 -21.48 9.98
N VAL A 45 -3.17 -20.58 9.05
CA VAL A 45 -2.60 -20.55 7.70
C VAL A 45 -1.13 -20.10 7.76
N LYS A 46 -0.23 -20.86 7.13
CA LYS A 46 1.20 -20.51 7.12
C LYS A 46 1.45 -19.36 6.15
N GLN A 47 2.31 -18.42 6.55
CA GLN A 47 2.76 -17.31 5.70
C GLN A 47 3.31 -17.78 4.35
N ALA A 48 4.03 -18.92 4.33
CA ALA A 48 4.56 -19.51 3.10
C ALA A 48 3.46 -19.97 2.12
N ASP A 49 2.31 -20.42 2.63
CA ASP A 49 1.20 -20.85 1.77
C ASP A 49 0.47 -19.63 1.18
N ILE A 50 0.32 -18.55 1.95
CA ILE A 50 -0.16 -17.25 1.45
C ILE A 50 0.79 -16.72 0.37
N ALA A 51 2.09 -16.75 0.64
CA ALA A 51 3.12 -16.30 -0.30
C ALA A 51 3.07 -17.09 -1.61
N ARG A 52 2.96 -18.43 -1.53
CA ARG A 52 2.81 -19.30 -2.70
C ARG A 52 1.53 -18.99 -3.48
N HIS A 53 0.42 -18.71 -2.81
CA HIS A 53 -0.85 -18.41 -3.49
C HIS A 53 -0.78 -17.17 -4.37
N PHE A 54 -0.04 -16.15 -3.96
CA PHE A 54 0.11 -14.88 -4.69
C PHE A 54 1.40 -14.79 -5.51
N ASP A 55 2.18 -15.88 -5.61
CA ASP A 55 3.50 -15.91 -6.25
C ASP A 55 4.46 -14.83 -5.72
N TRP A 56 4.51 -14.69 -4.39
CA TRP A 56 5.33 -13.72 -3.69
C TRP A 56 6.37 -14.36 -2.79
N GLU A 57 7.38 -13.56 -2.45
CA GLU A 57 8.30 -13.89 -1.37
C GLU A 57 7.58 -13.83 -0.01
N PRO A 58 7.83 -14.76 0.93
CA PRO A 58 7.25 -14.72 2.26
C PRO A 58 7.51 -13.40 2.99
N GLU A 59 8.68 -12.79 2.76
CA GLU A 59 9.05 -11.49 3.32
C GLU A 59 8.10 -10.37 2.88
N HIS A 60 7.58 -10.44 1.65
CA HIS A 60 6.61 -9.46 1.15
C HIS A 60 5.29 -9.55 1.93
N VAL A 61 4.77 -10.76 2.11
CA VAL A 61 3.57 -11.02 2.93
C VAL A 61 3.77 -10.53 4.36
N ARG A 62 4.95 -10.76 4.95
CA ARG A 62 5.29 -10.28 6.30
C ARG A 62 5.21 -8.76 6.39
N ARG A 63 5.77 -8.04 5.41
CA ARG A 63 5.78 -6.57 5.41
C ARG A 63 4.38 -5.97 5.29
N ILE A 64 3.53 -6.52 4.42
CA ILE A 64 2.14 -6.06 4.27
C ILE A 64 1.38 -6.20 5.59
N GLN A 65 1.53 -7.35 6.27
CA GLN A 65 0.94 -7.54 7.59
C GLN A 65 1.51 -6.55 8.61
N GLU A 66 2.83 -6.33 8.61
CA GLU A 66 3.48 -5.43 9.56
C GLU A 66 3.09 -3.97 9.38
N ASP A 67 2.92 -3.51 8.14
CA ASP A 67 2.45 -2.15 7.87
C ASP A 67 1.06 -1.94 8.49
N ALA A 68 0.16 -2.93 8.37
CA ALA A 68 -1.14 -2.90 9.04
C ALA A 68 -1.03 -2.95 10.57
N ASP A 69 -0.17 -3.82 11.11
CA ASP A 69 0.07 -3.93 12.57
C ASP A 69 0.61 -2.61 13.17
N VAL A 70 1.45 -1.89 12.43
CA VAL A 70 2.00 -0.59 12.86
C VAL A 70 0.91 0.47 12.86
N VAL A 71 0.09 0.54 11.80
CA VAL A 71 -1.03 1.50 11.74
C VAL A 71 -2.07 1.22 12.82
N ASP A 72 -2.35 -0.05 13.12
CA ASP A 72 -3.27 -0.46 14.18
C ASP A 72 -2.66 -0.31 15.60
N GLY A 73 -1.40 0.10 15.73
CA GLY A 73 -0.70 0.29 17.01
C GLY A 73 -0.31 -1.00 17.73
N LEU A 74 -0.36 -2.16 17.05
CA LEU A 74 0.05 -3.46 17.60
C LEU A 74 1.57 -3.65 17.58
N LYS A 75 2.28 -2.93 16.70
CA LYS A 75 3.74 -2.95 16.60
C LYS A 75 4.31 -1.53 16.54
N PRO A 76 5.53 -1.31 17.08
CA PRO A 76 6.22 -0.06 16.87
C PRO A 76 6.64 0.07 15.40
N PRO A 77 6.68 1.30 14.84
CA PRO A 77 7.13 1.51 13.47
C PRO A 77 8.58 1.04 13.29
N PRO A 78 8.93 0.45 12.13
CA PRO A 78 10.28 0.01 11.87
C PRO A 78 11.24 1.20 11.89
N LYS A 79 12.44 1.01 12.44
CA LYS A 79 13.48 2.05 12.52
C LYS A 79 13.95 2.58 11.15
N ARG A 80 13.56 1.94 10.04
CA ARG A 80 13.84 2.34 8.66
C ARG A 80 12.59 2.11 7.79
N LYS A 81 12.24 3.07 6.92
CA LYS A 81 11.14 2.92 5.95
C LYS A 81 11.53 1.86 4.91
N THR A 82 10.94 0.67 5.00
CA THR A 82 11.21 -0.49 4.11
C THR A 82 9.98 -0.86 3.27
N ARG A 83 9.19 0.12 2.83
CA ARG A 83 8.08 -0.14 1.90
C ARG A 83 8.69 -0.65 0.58
N PRO A 84 8.35 -1.87 0.11
CA PRO A 84 8.77 -2.32 -1.20
C PRO A 84 8.09 -1.44 -2.26
N ALA A 85 8.86 -1.00 -3.26
CA ALA A 85 8.29 -0.32 -4.42
C ALA A 85 7.39 -1.29 -5.20
N PRO A 86 6.26 -0.83 -5.77
CA PRO A 86 5.47 -1.66 -6.67
C PRO A 86 6.35 -2.09 -7.86
N ARG A 87 6.42 -3.41 -8.14
CA ARG A 87 7.00 -3.92 -9.39
C ARG A 87 6.06 -3.57 -10.55
N SER A 88 6.17 -2.37 -11.08
CA SER A 88 5.60 -1.97 -12.37
C SER A 88 6.40 -0.77 -12.90
N ALA A 89 7.59 -1.05 -13.43
CA ALA A 89 8.35 -0.13 -14.26
C ALA A 89 9.33 -0.90 -15.16
N GLU A 90 8.91 -2.04 -15.70
CA GLU A 90 9.61 -2.72 -16.81
C GLU A 90 8.55 -3.34 -17.73
N SER A 91 8.00 -2.52 -18.63
CA SER A 91 7.43 -2.90 -19.93
C SER A 91 7.35 -1.66 -20.80
#